data_AF-W1J529-F1
#
_entry.id   AF-W1J529-F1
#
_cell.length_a   1.000
_cell.length_b   1.000
_cell.length_c   1.000
_cell.angle_alpha   90.00
_cell.angle_beta   90.00
_cell.angle_gamma   90.00
#
_symmetry.space_group_name_H-M   'P 1'
#
loop_
_entity.id
_entity.type
_entity.pdbx_description
1 polymer ?
#
loop_
_entity_poly.entity_id
_entity_poly.type
_entity_poly.pdbx_seq_one_letter_code
_entity_poly.pdbx_strand_id
1 'polypeptide(L)'
;MYRNFPTLVDDYLTKNISTGNLINRIIIEGKAKISGSELIDKHFDPMISSLYNQIKELIIPSNLNKNEAQLYIGEISVFARYNSTMLLRAADNVRGFCPELAQELTRNFLEEGGERGKLPAHYVVFSGALLADLDFRVNGWMPRVSSTRTLISLIDILTWSHCPSTLLGMYYATEAVAIAETLLLQDITNRLGQITGRGSGNLLPKLDFYYRMHLDETHSAATNNVAVERGHQEGIAKFIRDADTFHFQQPQIVDGFLQMLTPFVDQWVEIHHLILTNRFNNQ
;
A
#
# COMPACT_ATOMS: atom_id res chain seq x y z
N MET A 1 -3.50 -3.77 -22.89
CA MET A 1 -4.84 -4.12 -22.37
C MET A 1 -5.58 -2.82 -22.16
N TYR A 2 -6.74 -2.62 -22.80
CA TYR A 2 -7.55 -1.43 -22.56
C TYR A 2 -8.16 -1.54 -21.17
N ARG A 3 -7.95 -0.49 -20.36
CA ARG A 3 -8.54 -0.37 -19.03
C ARG A 3 -10.03 -0.09 -19.18
N ASN A 4 -10.88 -0.90 -18.56
CA ASN A 4 -12.34 -0.80 -18.67
C ASN A 4 -13.00 -0.28 -17.37
N PHE A 5 -12.23 0.36 -16.50
CA PHE A 5 -12.68 0.94 -15.23
C PHE A 5 -12.05 2.33 -15.03
N PRO A 6 -12.64 3.20 -14.18
CA PRO A 6 -12.16 4.57 -13.96
C PRO A 6 -10.72 4.66 -13.44
N THR A 7 -9.99 5.72 -13.79
CA THR A 7 -8.61 5.97 -13.37
C THR A 7 -8.55 7.08 -12.31
N LEU A 8 -8.74 6.73 -11.04
CA LEU A 8 -8.85 7.74 -9.98
C LEU A 8 -7.60 8.63 -9.86
N VAL A 9 -6.40 8.11 -10.14
CA VAL A 9 -5.16 8.90 -10.14
C VAL A 9 -5.17 9.97 -11.24
N ASP A 10 -5.48 9.61 -12.49
CA ASP A 10 -5.54 10.59 -13.59
C ASP A 10 -6.68 11.59 -13.39
N ASP A 11 -7.82 11.13 -12.89
CA ASP A 11 -8.95 11.99 -12.54
C ASP A 11 -8.56 12.99 -11.45
N TYR A 12 -7.81 12.55 -10.44
CA TYR A 12 -7.29 13.43 -9.39
C TYR A 12 -6.35 14.48 -9.99
N LEU A 13 -5.39 14.08 -10.82
CA LEU A 13 -4.43 14.99 -11.45
C LEU A 13 -5.12 16.02 -12.37
N THR A 14 -6.18 15.60 -13.07
CA THR A 14 -6.98 16.46 -13.94
C THR A 14 -7.79 17.48 -13.14
N LYS A 15 -8.40 17.07 -12.02
CA LYS A 15 -9.23 17.94 -11.17
C LYS A 15 -8.38 18.87 -10.28
N ASN A 16 -7.22 18.39 -9.81
CA ASN A 16 -6.30 19.14 -8.96
C ASN A 16 -5.20 19.79 -9.80
N ILE A 17 -5.58 20.79 -10.60
CA ILE A 17 -4.75 21.41 -11.64
C ILE A 17 -3.38 21.88 -11.11
N SER A 18 -3.32 22.39 -9.87
CA SER A 18 -2.04 22.80 -9.26
C SER A 18 -1.05 21.63 -9.12
N THR A 19 -1.50 20.50 -8.56
CA THR A 19 -0.70 19.28 -8.42
C THR A 19 -0.38 18.66 -9.78
N GLY A 20 -1.38 18.54 -10.67
CA GLY A 20 -1.19 17.99 -12.02
C GLY A 20 -0.16 18.78 -12.84
N ASN A 21 -0.27 20.11 -12.86
CA ASN A 21 0.70 20.97 -13.56
C ASN A 21 2.09 20.89 -12.95
N LEU A 22 2.20 20.86 -11.61
CA LEU A 22 3.50 20.72 -10.96
C LEU A 22 4.17 19.40 -11.33
N ILE A 23 3.47 18.28 -11.21
CA ILE A 23 3.97 16.95 -11.56
C ILE A 23 4.43 16.90 -13.02
N ASN A 24 3.61 17.43 -13.94
CA ASN A 24 3.98 17.51 -15.35
C ASN A 24 5.26 18.32 -15.57
N ARG A 25 5.42 19.46 -14.88
CA ARG A 25 6.64 20.28 -14.96
C ARG A 25 7.86 19.59 -14.34
N ILE A 26 7.68 18.84 -13.25
CA ILE A 26 8.75 18.05 -12.63
C ILE A 26 9.23 16.97 -13.61
N ILE A 27 8.32 16.18 -14.18
CA ILE A 27 8.65 15.03 -15.05
C ILE A 27 9.17 15.49 -16.42
N ILE A 28 8.45 16.39 -17.11
CA ILE A 28 8.73 16.75 -18.51
C ILE A 28 9.87 17.76 -18.61
N GLU A 29 9.87 18.78 -17.75
CA GLU A 29 10.79 19.89 -17.89
C GLU A 29 12.08 19.69 -17.09
N GLY A 30 12.07 18.82 -16.07
CA GLY A 30 13.19 18.65 -15.13
C GLY A 30 13.55 19.93 -14.37
N LYS A 31 12.69 20.95 -14.41
CA LYS A 31 12.97 22.34 -14.03
C LYS A 31 12.20 22.82 -12.80
N ALA A 32 11.03 22.25 -12.53
CA ALA A 32 10.33 22.55 -11.29
C ALA A 32 10.98 21.72 -10.18
N LYS A 33 11.64 22.41 -9.24
CA LYS A 33 12.15 21.79 -8.01
C LYS A 33 11.50 22.50 -6.83
N ILE A 34 10.68 21.76 -6.09
CA ILE A 34 10.13 22.19 -4.81
C ILE A 34 10.84 21.45 -3.68
N SER A 35 10.67 21.92 -2.44
CA SER A 35 11.21 21.19 -1.29
C SER A 35 10.55 19.81 -1.16
N GLY A 36 11.29 18.82 -0.61
CA GLY A 36 10.72 17.49 -0.39
C GLY A 36 9.54 17.49 0.57
N SER A 37 9.55 18.36 1.59
CA SER A 37 8.39 18.55 2.48
C SER A 37 7.19 19.09 1.73
N GLU A 38 7.37 20.06 0.84
CA GLU A 38 6.27 20.56 0.00
C GLU A 38 5.73 19.46 -0.92
N LEU A 39 6.60 18.63 -1.49
CA LEU A 39 6.20 17.52 -2.35
C LEU A 39 5.33 16.51 -1.61
N ILE A 40 5.72 16.16 -0.39
CA ILE A 40 4.95 15.23 0.44
C ILE A 40 3.66 15.88 0.95
N ASP A 41 3.80 16.95 1.73
CA ASP A 41 2.73 17.45 2.58
C ASP A 41 1.64 18.15 1.76
N LYS A 42 1.97 18.72 0.59
CA LYS A 42 1.00 19.42 -0.28
C LYS A 42 0.56 18.63 -1.49
N HIS A 43 1.27 17.59 -1.90
CA HIS A 43 0.98 16.89 -3.16
C HIS A 43 0.78 15.39 -2.98
N PHE A 44 1.73 14.64 -2.39
CA PHE A 44 1.59 13.19 -2.28
C PHE A 44 0.54 12.78 -1.24
N ASP A 45 0.64 13.27 0.00
CA ASP A 45 -0.29 12.89 1.08
C ASP A 45 -1.73 13.32 0.81
N PRO A 46 -2.00 14.56 0.31
CA PRO A 46 -3.35 14.96 -0.08
C PRO A 46 -3.92 14.13 -1.23
N MET A 47 -3.07 13.68 -2.17
CA MET A 47 -3.50 12.81 -3.27
C MET A 47 -3.93 11.45 -2.74
N ILE A 48 -3.09 10.79 -1.95
CA ILE A 48 -3.41 9.49 -1.34
C ILE A 48 -4.68 9.58 -0.50
N SER A 49 -4.77 10.59 0.35
CA SER A 49 -5.94 10.81 1.22
C SER A 49 -7.23 10.97 0.42
N SER A 50 -7.20 11.77 -0.64
CA SER A 50 -8.38 11.98 -1.51
C SER A 50 -8.78 10.72 -2.26
N LEU A 51 -7.81 9.95 -2.76
CA LEU A 51 -8.05 8.71 -3.50
C LEU A 51 -8.65 7.64 -2.58
N TYR A 52 -8.08 7.43 -1.39
CA TYR A 52 -8.58 6.43 -0.46
C TYR A 52 -9.92 6.80 0.18
N ASN A 53 -10.24 8.09 0.31
CA ASN A 53 -11.59 8.51 0.69
C ASN A 53 -12.62 8.12 -0.40
N GLN A 54 -12.30 8.36 -1.67
CA GLN A 54 -13.16 7.93 -2.79
C GLN A 54 -13.30 6.40 -2.84
N ILE A 55 -12.21 5.65 -2.62
CA ILE A 55 -12.25 4.18 -2.56
C ILE A 55 -13.17 3.71 -1.42
N LYS A 56 -13.08 4.31 -0.22
CA LYS A 56 -13.97 3.98 0.91
C LYS A 56 -15.45 4.22 0.58
N GLU A 57 -15.75 5.33 -0.08
CA GLU A 57 -17.10 5.68 -0.55
C GLU A 57 -17.61 4.72 -1.63
N LEU A 58 -16.74 4.20 -2.49
CA LEU A 58 -17.09 3.23 -3.53
C LEU A 58 -17.40 1.85 -2.95
N ILE A 59 -16.59 1.38 -2.00
CA ILE A 59 -16.64 -0.01 -1.54
C ILE A 59 -17.73 -0.23 -0.51
N ILE A 60 -17.90 0.72 0.42
CA ILE A 60 -18.84 0.67 1.55
C ILE A 60 -18.88 -0.73 2.18
N PRO A 61 -17.91 -1.08 3.05
CA PRO A 61 -17.75 -2.44 3.57
C PRO A 61 -19.04 -3.09 4.11
N SER A 62 -19.92 -2.31 4.74
CA SER A 62 -21.22 -2.79 5.24
C SER A 62 -22.15 -3.39 4.18
N ASN A 63 -21.98 -3.04 2.90
CA ASN A 63 -22.79 -3.52 1.77
C ASN A 63 -22.24 -4.79 1.11
N LEU A 64 -21.06 -5.25 1.52
CA LEU A 64 -20.45 -6.45 0.94
C LEU A 64 -21.19 -7.69 1.43
N ASN A 65 -21.37 -8.67 0.55
CA ASN A 65 -21.70 -10.04 0.92
C ASN A 65 -20.42 -10.85 1.21
N LYS A 66 -20.59 -12.11 1.61
CA LYS A 66 -19.47 -13.00 1.95
C LYS A 66 -18.43 -13.12 0.82
N ASN A 67 -18.88 -13.39 -0.41
CA ASN A 67 -17.98 -13.66 -1.54
C ASN A 67 -17.23 -12.41 -1.96
N GLU A 68 -17.86 -11.24 -1.86
CA GLU A 68 -17.28 -9.94 -2.19
C GLU A 68 -16.23 -9.53 -1.16
N ALA A 69 -16.52 -9.69 0.13
CA ALA A 69 -15.54 -9.44 1.19
C ALA A 69 -14.32 -10.38 1.04
N GLN A 70 -14.56 -11.67 0.79
CA GLN A 70 -13.48 -12.64 0.52
C GLN A 70 -12.67 -12.28 -0.73
N LEU A 71 -13.29 -11.72 -1.77
CA LEU A 71 -12.60 -11.27 -2.97
C LEU A 71 -11.62 -10.13 -2.65
N TYR A 72 -12.06 -9.08 -1.95
CA TYR A 72 -11.15 -8.00 -1.53
C TYR A 72 -10.01 -8.54 -0.67
N ILE A 73 -10.33 -9.25 0.42
CA ILE A 73 -9.31 -9.79 1.33
C ILE A 73 -8.31 -10.65 0.56
N GLY A 74 -8.78 -11.50 -0.34
CA GLY A 74 -7.94 -12.38 -1.14
C GLY A 74 -7.00 -11.62 -2.08
N GLU A 75 -7.48 -10.60 -2.81
CA GLU A 75 -6.66 -9.80 -3.72
C GLU A 75 -5.62 -8.96 -2.98
N ILE A 76 -5.99 -8.28 -1.90
CA ILE A 76 -5.06 -7.46 -1.10
C ILE A 76 -4.00 -8.32 -0.42
N SER A 77 -4.35 -9.55 -0.01
CA SER A 77 -3.40 -10.52 0.56
C SER A 77 -2.26 -10.92 -0.40
N VAL A 78 -2.40 -10.71 -1.71
CA VAL A 78 -1.37 -11.11 -2.67
C VAL A 78 -0.12 -10.25 -2.49
N PHE A 79 -0.26 -8.94 -2.36
CA PHE A 79 0.86 -8.02 -2.17
C PHE A 79 1.61 -8.29 -0.86
N ALA A 80 0.86 -8.38 0.25
CA ALA A 80 1.41 -8.65 1.57
C ALA A 80 2.28 -9.92 1.62
N ARG A 81 1.98 -10.94 0.80
CA ARG A 81 2.77 -12.18 0.70
C ARG A 81 4.21 -11.94 0.25
N TYR A 82 4.44 -10.96 -0.63
CA TYR A 82 5.73 -10.73 -1.29
C TYR A 82 6.46 -9.48 -0.81
N ASN A 83 5.77 -8.57 -0.10
CA ASN A 83 6.29 -7.26 0.30
C ASN A 83 7.68 -7.34 0.96
N SER A 84 7.84 -8.21 1.96
CA SER A 84 9.14 -8.36 2.67
C SER A 84 10.28 -8.79 1.75
N THR A 85 10.05 -9.71 0.82
CA THR A 85 11.09 -10.16 -0.12
C THR A 85 11.48 -9.05 -1.09
N MET A 86 10.50 -8.24 -1.51
CA MET A 86 10.72 -7.08 -2.37
C MET A 86 11.52 -5.99 -1.64
N LEU A 87 11.20 -5.71 -0.37
CA LEU A 87 11.96 -4.80 0.49
C LEU A 87 13.43 -5.20 0.63
N LEU A 88 13.70 -6.47 0.93
CA LEU A 88 15.07 -6.98 1.03
C LEU A 88 15.83 -6.79 -0.29
N ARG A 89 15.18 -7.12 -1.41
CA ARG A 89 15.80 -6.96 -2.72
C ARG A 89 16.12 -5.49 -3.04
N ALA A 90 15.18 -4.59 -2.77
CA ALA A 90 15.41 -3.16 -2.97
C ALA A 90 16.56 -2.66 -2.09
N ALA A 91 16.62 -3.09 -0.83
CA ALA A 91 17.71 -2.78 0.07
C ALA A 91 19.07 -3.21 -0.50
N ASP A 92 19.17 -4.44 -0.99
CA ASP A 92 20.40 -4.98 -1.58
C ASP A 92 20.82 -4.22 -2.84
N ASN A 93 19.86 -3.85 -3.69
CA ASN A 93 20.14 -3.11 -4.93
C ASN A 93 20.58 -1.66 -4.68
N VAL A 94 20.03 -0.97 -3.66
CA VAL A 94 20.41 0.42 -3.38
C VAL A 94 21.62 0.55 -2.47
N ARG A 95 22.06 -0.52 -1.81
CA ARG A 95 23.16 -0.50 -0.83
C ARG A 95 24.46 0.13 -1.36
N GLY A 96 24.78 -0.10 -2.63
CA GLY A 96 25.96 0.48 -3.27
C GLY A 96 25.84 1.97 -3.63
N PHE A 97 24.62 2.52 -3.62
CA PHE A 97 24.32 3.89 -4.04
C PHE A 97 23.92 4.80 -2.87
N CYS A 98 23.08 4.29 -1.97
CA CYS A 98 22.67 4.97 -0.73
C CYS A 98 22.54 3.92 0.40
N PRO A 99 23.63 3.69 1.17
CA PRO A 99 23.63 2.75 2.29
C PRO A 99 22.58 3.07 3.36
N GLU A 100 22.29 4.35 3.59
CA GLU A 100 21.30 4.80 4.57
C GLU A 100 19.88 4.39 4.16
N LEU A 101 19.51 4.57 2.88
CA LEU A 101 18.23 4.11 2.37
C LEU A 101 18.16 2.57 2.39
N ALA A 102 19.25 1.87 2.06
CA ALA A 102 19.30 0.42 2.18
C ALA A 102 19.10 -0.05 3.62
N GLN A 103 19.64 0.66 4.61
CA GLN A 103 19.44 0.36 6.02
C GLN A 103 17.97 0.53 6.41
N GLU A 104 17.31 1.60 5.95
CA GLU A 104 15.89 1.83 6.20
C GLU A 104 15.02 0.73 5.59
N LEU A 105 15.25 0.37 4.33
CA LEU A 105 14.54 -0.73 3.67
C LEU A 105 14.81 -2.09 4.34
N THR A 106 16.02 -2.30 4.86
CA THR A 106 16.35 -3.50 5.66
C THR A 106 15.57 -3.52 6.97
N ARG A 107 15.38 -2.37 7.62
CA ARG A 107 14.56 -2.24 8.83
C ARG A 107 13.11 -2.63 8.54
N ASN A 108 12.49 -2.04 7.51
CA ASN A 108 11.14 -2.40 7.08
C ASN A 108 11.05 -3.89 6.74
N PHE A 109 12.03 -4.45 6.02
CA PHE A 109 12.08 -5.89 5.74
C PHE A 109 12.05 -6.76 7.01
N LEU A 110 12.80 -6.40 8.05
CA LEU A 110 12.83 -7.19 9.28
C LEU A 110 11.50 -7.14 10.04
N GLU A 111 10.81 -6.00 9.99
CA GLU A 111 9.48 -5.84 10.57
C GLU A 111 8.45 -6.65 9.77
N GLU A 112 8.36 -6.42 8.45
CA GLU A 112 7.44 -7.11 7.54
C GLU A 112 7.69 -8.62 7.41
N GLY A 113 8.97 -9.00 7.31
CA GLY A 113 9.45 -10.37 7.10
C GLY A 113 9.58 -11.17 8.40
N GLY A 114 9.34 -10.54 9.54
CA GLY A 114 9.39 -11.14 10.86
C GLY A 114 10.78 -11.04 11.49
N GLU A 115 10.79 -10.50 12.71
CA GLU A 115 12.00 -10.37 13.50
C GLU A 115 12.25 -11.65 14.30
N ARG A 116 13.41 -12.27 14.10
CA ARG A 116 13.78 -13.54 14.73
C ARG A 116 13.67 -13.45 16.25
N GLY A 117 12.85 -14.32 16.84
CA GLY A 117 12.65 -14.38 18.29
C GLY A 117 11.70 -13.33 18.86
N LYS A 118 11.06 -12.51 18.02
CA LYS A 118 10.10 -11.47 18.46
C LYS A 118 8.73 -11.62 17.79
N LEU A 119 8.64 -11.37 16.48
CA LEU A 119 7.37 -11.38 15.75
C LEU A 119 7.48 -12.19 14.45
N PRO A 120 6.50 -13.06 14.14
CA PRO A 120 6.42 -13.68 12.81
C PRO A 120 6.20 -12.62 11.73
N ALA A 121 6.49 -12.97 10.47
CA ALA A 121 6.21 -12.12 9.32
C ALA A 121 4.74 -11.67 9.30
N HIS A 122 4.49 -10.43 8.90
CA HIS A 122 3.15 -9.83 8.90
C HIS A 122 2.15 -10.67 8.10
N TYR A 123 2.54 -11.18 6.93
CA TYR A 123 1.69 -12.07 6.13
C TYR A 123 1.34 -13.37 6.86
N VAL A 124 2.26 -13.94 7.64
CA VAL A 124 2.01 -15.16 8.42
C VAL A 124 1.02 -14.86 9.56
N VAL A 125 1.18 -13.72 10.23
CA VAL A 125 0.24 -13.26 11.26
C VAL A 125 -1.15 -13.06 10.65
N PHE A 126 -1.25 -12.34 9.54
CA PHE A 126 -2.52 -12.04 8.88
C PHE A 126 -3.23 -13.29 8.34
N SER A 127 -2.52 -14.11 7.57
CA SER A 127 -3.11 -15.33 6.98
C SER A 127 -3.52 -16.35 8.05
N GLY A 128 -2.75 -16.45 9.14
CA GLY A 128 -3.11 -17.24 10.31
C GLY A 128 -4.35 -16.69 11.03
N ALA A 129 -4.45 -15.37 11.18
CA ALA A 129 -5.60 -14.71 11.80
C ALA A 129 -6.89 -14.92 10.99
N LEU A 130 -6.84 -14.76 9.66
CA LEU A 130 -7.98 -15.03 8.78
C LEU A 130 -8.49 -16.47 8.89
N LEU A 131 -7.58 -17.44 8.98
CA LEU A 131 -7.95 -18.85 9.16
C LEU A 131 -8.56 -19.09 10.55
N ALA A 132 -7.94 -18.56 11.61
CA ALA A 132 -8.36 -18.80 12.98
C ALA A 132 -9.71 -18.13 13.32
N ASP A 133 -9.88 -16.87 12.93
CA ASP A 133 -11.04 -16.06 13.33
C ASP A 133 -12.19 -16.13 12.32
N LEU A 134 -11.89 -16.30 11.02
CA LEU A 134 -12.88 -16.23 9.94
C LEU A 134 -13.03 -17.54 9.14
N ASP A 135 -12.23 -18.58 9.43
CA ASP A 135 -12.17 -19.81 8.63
C ASP A 135 -11.95 -19.52 7.12
N PHE A 136 -11.11 -18.51 6.84
CA PHE A 136 -10.85 -18.05 5.48
C PHE A 136 -9.37 -18.21 5.13
N ARG A 137 -9.09 -19.07 4.14
CA ARG A 137 -7.75 -19.33 3.65
C ARG A 137 -7.42 -18.47 2.44
N VAL A 138 -6.42 -17.59 2.59
CA VAL A 138 -5.82 -16.81 1.49
C VAL A 138 -4.53 -17.41 0.93
N ASN A 139 -3.98 -18.44 1.58
CA ASN A 139 -2.77 -19.13 1.11
C ASN A 139 -3.06 -19.86 -0.20
N GLY A 140 -2.38 -19.45 -1.28
CA GLY A 140 -2.62 -19.94 -2.63
C GLY A 140 -3.64 -19.11 -3.42
N TRP A 141 -4.13 -17.99 -2.88
CA TRP A 141 -4.95 -17.06 -3.66
C TRP A 141 -4.18 -16.57 -4.88
N MET A 142 -4.82 -16.69 -6.05
CA MET A 142 -4.31 -16.23 -7.33
C MET A 142 -5.04 -14.95 -7.72
N PRO A 143 -4.31 -13.90 -8.16
CA PRO A 143 -4.91 -12.64 -8.61
C PRO A 143 -6.00 -12.85 -9.65
N ARG A 144 -7.19 -12.32 -9.38
CA ARG A 144 -8.34 -12.36 -10.28
C ARG A 144 -8.45 -11.09 -11.11
N VAL A 145 -7.98 -9.97 -10.60
CA VAL A 145 -7.94 -8.69 -11.33
C VAL A 145 -6.56 -8.41 -11.90
N SER A 146 -6.50 -7.68 -13.01
CA SER A 146 -5.25 -7.40 -13.73
C SER A 146 -4.36 -6.45 -12.92
N SER A 147 -4.95 -5.49 -12.22
CA SER A 147 -4.24 -4.49 -11.43
C SER A 147 -3.48 -5.11 -10.26
N THR A 148 -3.98 -6.17 -9.61
CA THR A 148 -3.21 -6.95 -8.62
C THR A 148 -1.95 -7.56 -9.28
N ARG A 149 -2.05 -8.12 -10.49
CA ARG A 149 -0.89 -8.70 -11.19
C ARG A 149 0.11 -7.63 -11.60
N THR A 150 -0.40 -6.50 -12.09
CA THR A 150 0.41 -5.32 -12.43
C THR A 150 1.13 -4.79 -11.20
N LEU A 151 0.46 -4.69 -10.05
CA LEU A 151 1.04 -4.27 -8.78
C LEU A 151 2.27 -5.11 -8.42
N ILE A 152 2.10 -6.44 -8.37
CA ILE A 152 3.19 -7.39 -8.07
C ILE A 152 4.32 -7.29 -9.11
N SER A 153 3.98 -7.15 -10.38
CA SER A 153 4.99 -7.11 -11.45
C SER A 153 5.77 -5.80 -11.44
N LEU A 154 5.11 -4.66 -11.21
CA LEU A 154 5.75 -3.36 -11.19
C LEU A 154 6.68 -3.22 -10.00
N ILE A 155 6.24 -3.60 -8.79
CA ILE A 155 7.16 -3.55 -7.64
C ILE A 155 8.35 -4.50 -7.85
N ASP A 156 8.15 -5.70 -8.41
CA ASP A 156 9.25 -6.61 -8.74
C ASP A 156 10.25 -5.95 -9.70
N ILE A 157 9.78 -5.39 -10.81
CA ILE A 157 10.62 -4.69 -11.80
C ILE A 157 11.33 -3.49 -11.18
N LEU A 158 10.60 -2.65 -10.45
CA LEU A 158 11.14 -1.42 -9.88
C LEU A 158 12.13 -1.71 -8.76
N THR A 159 11.97 -2.79 -7.99
CA THR A 159 12.97 -3.24 -6.99
C THR A 159 14.33 -3.55 -7.62
N TRP A 160 14.41 -3.82 -8.92
CA TRP A 160 15.63 -4.00 -9.72
C TRP A 160 16.17 -2.71 -10.34
N SER A 161 15.52 -1.57 -10.13
CA SER A 161 15.96 -0.31 -10.70
C SER A 161 17.34 0.09 -10.18
N HIS A 162 18.20 0.53 -11.08
CA HIS A 162 19.49 1.15 -10.74
C HIS A 162 19.34 2.64 -10.36
N CYS A 163 18.10 3.14 -10.27
CA CYS A 163 17.77 4.51 -9.90
C CYS A 163 17.15 4.55 -8.48
N PRO A 164 17.96 4.80 -7.43
CA PRO A 164 17.47 4.91 -6.04
C PRO A 164 16.34 5.91 -5.85
N SER A 165 16.33 7.02 -6.61
CA SER A 165 15.26 8.01 -6.56
C SER A 165 13.89 7.44 -6.96
N THR A 166 13.86 6.57 -7.98
CA THR A 166 12.61 5.90 -8.42
C THR A 166 12.13 4.92 -7.37
N LEU A 167 13.05 4.13 -6.81
CA LEU A 167 12.77 3.21 -5.69
C LEU A 167 12.21 3.96 -4.48
N LEU A 168 12.77 5.12 -4.17
CA LEU A 168 12.33 5.96 -3.07
C LEU A 168 10.89 6.43 -3.27
N GLY A 169 10.54 6.93 -4.46
CA GLY A 169 9.16 7.31 -4.79
C GLY A 169 8.19 6.13 -4.73
N MET A 170 8.59 4.98 -5.26
CA MET A 170 7.80 3.74 -5.24
C MET A 170 7.49 3.28 -3.81
N TYR A 171 8.50 3.20 -2.94
CA TYR A 171 8.29 2.81 -1.55
C TYR A 171 7.52 3.87 -0.77
N TYR A 172 7.71 5.15 -1.08
CA TYR A 172 6.88 6.17 -0.45
C TYR A 172 5.40 5.95 -0.74
N ALA A 173 5.03 5.69 -2.00
CA ALA A 173 3.64 5.35 -2.33
C ALA A 173 3.15 4.09 -1.59
N THR A 174 4.00 3.06 -1.48
CA THR A 174 3.69 1.80 -0.80
C THR A 174 3.38 2.01 0.68
N GLU A 175 4.27 2.69 1.40
CA GLU A 175 4.09 2.91 2.85
C GLU A 175 2.98 3.94 3.14
N ALA A 176 2.86 4.97 2.31
CA ALA A 176 1.88 6.02 2.54
C ALA A 176 0.42 5.58 2.31
N VAL A 177 0.18 4.52 1.51
CA VAL A 177 -1.17 3.95 1.37
C VAL A 177 -1.51 2.96 2.48
N ALA A 178 -0.51 2.39 3.15
CA ALA A 178 -0.68 1.21 4.01
C ALA A 178 -1.62 1.45 5.20
N ILE A 179 -1.61 2.63 5.82
CA ILE A 179 -2.55 2.98 6.91
C ILE A 179 -4.00 2.97 6.40
N ALA A 180 -4.26 3.65 5.28
CA ALA A 180 -5.61 3.75 4.73
C ALA A 180 -6.12 2.40 4.23
N GLU A 181 -5.23 1.60 3.65
CA GLU A 181 -5.50 0.24 3.19
C GLU A 181 -5.83 -0.70 4.36
N THR A 182 -5.02 -0.66 5.41
CA THR A 182 -5.17 -1.50 6.61
C THR A 182 -6.48 -1.20 7.33
N LEU A 183 -6.86 0.08 7.46
CA LEU A 183 -8.15 0.47 8.03
C LEU A 183 -9.33 -0.07 7.20
N LEU A 184 -9.28 0.07 5.88
CA LEU A 184 -10.35 -0.43 5.02
C LEU A 184 -10.42 -1.96 5.04
N LEU A 185 -9.27 -2.63 5.06
CA LEU A 185 -9.18 -4.08 5.19
C LEU A 185 -9.75 -4.56 6.54
N GLN A 186 -9.53 -3.82 7.62
CA GLN A 186 -10.15 -4.08 8.93
C GLN A 186 -11.68 -4.01 8.87
N ASP A 187 -12.23 -3.00 8.20
CA ASP A 187 -13.68 -2.90 8.03
C ASP A 187 -14.25 -4.07 7.22
N ILE A 188 -13.53 -4.53 6.19
CA ILE A 188 -13.95 -5.66 5.35
C ILE A 188 -13.84 -6.99 6.11
N THR A 189 -12.79 -7.22 6.91
CA THR A 189 -12.67 -8.45 7.73
C THR A 189 -13.70 -8.47 8.86
N ASN A 190 -13.97 -7.32 9.49
CA ASN A 190 -15.07 -7.15 10.45
C ASN A 190 -16.42 -7.47 9.81
N ARG A 191 -16.67 -6.96 8.59
CA ARG A 191 -17.88 -7.29 7.84
C ARG A 191 -17.99 -8.79 7.59
N LEU A 192 -16.91 -9.43 7.14
CA LEU A 192 -16.92 -10.88 6.88
C LEU A 192 -17.23 -11.66 8.18
N GLY A 193 -16.66 -11.25 9.31
CA GLY A 193 -16.94 -11.83 10.62
C GLY A 193 -18.42 -11.68 11.01
N GLN A 194 -19.02 -10.51 10.79
CA GLN A 194 -20.45 -10.27 11.06
C GLN A 194 -21.35 -11.17 10.20
N ILE A 195 -21.10 -11.25 8.89
CA ILE A 195 -21.91 -12.07 7.97
C ILE A 195 -21.80 -13.56 8.29
N THR A 196 -20.64 -14.00 8.80
CA THR A 196 -20.38 -15.41 9.12
C THR A 196 -20.70 -15.77 10.57
N GLY A 197 -21.24 -14.84 11.36
CA GLY A 197 -21.60 -15.07 12.77
C GLY A 197 -20.40 -15.20 13.72
N ARG A 198 -19.21 -14.75 13.29
CA ARG A 198 -17.96 -14.74 14.10
C ARG A 198 -17.79 -13.46 14.93
N GLY A 199 -18.45 -12.37 14.53
CA GLY A 199 -18.37 -11.07 15.22
C GLY A 199 -17.45 -10.06 14.51
N SER A 200 -16.99 -9.05 15.24
CA SER A 200 -16.08 -7.99 14.74
C SER A 200 -15.21 -7.44 15.86
N GLY A 201 -14.09 -6.77 15.52
CA GLY A 201 -13.18 -6.15 16.48
C GLY A 201 -12.58 -7.19 17.43
N ASN A 202 -12.69 -6.96 18.73
CA ASN A 202 -12.17 -7.86 19.77
C ASN A 202 -12.77 -9.28 19.77
N LEU A 203 -13.91 -9.50 19.10
CA LEU A 203 -14.47 -10.85 18.87
C LEU A 203 -13.68 -11.65 17.83
N LEU A 204 -12.79 -10.99 17.09
CA LEU A 204 -11.83 -11.58 16.16
C LEU A 204 -10.40 -11.33 16.71
N PRO A 205 -10.01 -12.00 17.81
CA PRO A 205 -8.85 -11.61 18.61
C PRO A 205 -7.50 -11.71 17.87
N LYS A 206 -7.36 -12.58 16.87
CA LYS A 206 -6.12 -12.69 16.08
C LYS A 206 -6.05 -11.57 15.03
N LEU A 207 -7.18 -11.22 14.43
CA LEU A 207 -7.29 -10.07 13.53
C LEU A 207 -7.14 -8.75 14.28
N ASP A 208 -7.75 -8.61 15.45
CA ASP A 208 -7.58 -7.46 16.33
C ASP A 208 -6.10 -7.25 16.68
N PHE A 209 -5.40 -8.32 17.06
CA PHE A 209 -3.95 -8.27 17.27
C PHE A 209 -3.19 -7.78 16.03
N TYR A 210 -3.49 -8.33 14.84
CA TYR A 210 -2.85 -7.91 13.59
C TYR A 210 -3.07 -6.42 13.30
N TYR A 211 -4.30 -5.92 13.43
CA TYR A 211 -4.59 -4.52 13.14
C TYR A 211 -4.01 -3.56 14.17
N ARG A 212 -4.03 -3.93 15.46
CA ARG A 212 -3.36 -3.14 16.49
C ARG A 212 -1.86 -3.07 16.27
N MET A 213 -1.22 -4.16 15.84
CA MET A 213 0.20 -4.14 15.50
C MET A 213 0.55 -3.05 14.45
N HIS A 214 -0.32 -2.83 13.46
CA HIS A 214 -0.08 -1.87 12.37
C HIS A 214 -0.57 -0.44 12.68
N LEU A 215 -1.63 -0.30 13.50
CA LEU A 215 -2.35 0.96 13.69
C LEU A 215 -2.20 1.58 15.09
N ASP A 216 -1.83 0.80 16.11
CA ASP A 216 -1.79 1.23 17.52
C ASP A 216 -0.36 1.62 17.92
N GLU A 217 -0.16 2.90 18.19
CA GLU A 217 1.09 3.50 18.67
C GLU A 217 1.55 2.95 20.04
N THR A 218 0.65 2.31 20.80
CA THR A 218 0.95 1.73 22.12
C THR A 218 1.23 0.23 22.07
N HIS A 219 1.15 -0.40 20.89
CA HIS A 219 1.43 -1.82 20.73
C HIS A 219 2.92 -2.13 20.96
N SER A 220 3.25 -3.34 21.42
CA SER A 220 4.64 -3.74 21.68
C SER A 220 5.53 -3.79 20.43
N ALA A 221 4.93 -3.74 19.24
CA ALA A 221 5.61 -3.64 17.95
C ALA A 221 5.88 -2.18 17.53
N ALA A 222 5.26 -1.20 18.19
CA ALA A 222 5.48 0.21 17.91
C ALA A 222 6.91 0.60 18.32
N THR A 223 7.55 1.43 17.49
CA THR A 223 8.89 1.96 17.79
C THR A 223 8.75 3.41 18.22
N ASN A 224 9.22 3.75 19.43
CA ASN A 224 9.15 5.11 19.99
C ASN A 224 7.72 5.70 20.04
N ASN A 225 6.70 4.89 20.34
CA ASN A 225 5.28 5.26 20.29
C ASN A 225 4.79 5.68 18.89
N VAL A 226 5.38 5.14 17.84
CA VAL A 226 4.91 5.28 16.46
C VAL A 226 4.48 3.91 15.97
N ALA A 227 3.23 3.80 15.50
CA ALA A 227 2.69 2.57 14.91
C ALA A 227 3.55 2.15 13.70
N VAL A 228 3.65 0.85 13.44
CA VAL A 228 4.59 0.28 12.46
C VAL A 228 4.50 0.98 11.09
N GLU A 229 3.29 1.10 10.56
CA GLU A 229 3.03 1.71 9.25
C GLU A 229 3.40 3.20 9.21
N ARG A 230 3.14 3.93 10.30
CA ARG A 230 3.51 5.34 10.40
C ARG A 230 5.03 5.50 10.44
N GLY A 231 5.71 4.60 11.14
CA GLY A 231 7.17 4.55 11.21
C GLY A 231 7.80 4.26 9.84
N HIS A 232 7.21 3.33 9.07
CA HIS A 232 7.65 3.03 7.71
C HIS A 232 7.48 4.23 6.77
N GLN A 233 6.30 4.86 6.77
CA GLN A 233 6.03 6.04 5.96
C GLN A 233 7.01 7.17 6.30
N GLU A 234 7.19 7.49 7.58
CA GLU A 234 8.06 8.59 8.01
C GLU A 234 9.55 8.29 7.75
N GLY A 235 9.97 7.03 7.91
CA GLY A 235 11.31 6.56 7.58
C GLY A 235 11.67 6.80 6.12
N ILE A 236 10.78 6.46 5.19
CA ILE A 236 10.94 6.72 3.76
C ILE A 236 10.78 8.21 3.44
N ALA A 237 9.81 8.89 4.06
CA ALA A 237 9.55 10.32 3.85
C ALA A 237 10.78 11.19 4.13
N LYS A 238 11.57 10.83 5.15
CA LYS A 238 12.82 11.53 5.51
C LYS A 238 13.75 11.68 4.30
N PHE A 239 13.96 10.62 3.53
CA PHE A 239 14.85 10.65 2.37
C PHE A 239 14.33 11.53 1.24
N ILE A 240 13.01 11.67 1.09
CA ILE A 240 12.41 12.60 0.13
C ILE A 240 12.55 14.05 0.63
N ARG A 241 12.30 14.30 1.92
CA ARG A 241 12.48 15.63 2.54
C ARG A 241 13.92 16.11 2.43
N ASP A 242 14.86 15.20 2.62
CA ASP A 242 16.31 15.45 2.56
C ASP A 242 16.91 15.06 1.19
N ALA A 243 16.12 15.04 0.11
CA ALA A 243 16.55 14.57 -1.21
C ALA A 243 17.83 15.25 -1.72
N ASP A 244 18.07 16.52 -1.36
CA ASP A 244 19.26 17.26 -1.75
C ASP A 244 20.53 16.73 -1.10
N THR A 245 20.43 16.31 0.16
CA THR A 245 21.52 15.69 0.93
C THR A 245 21.93 14.35 0.35
N PHE A 246 20.95 13.56 -0.08
CA PHE A 246 21.15 12.22 -0.64
C PHE A 246 21.27 12.21 -2.18
N HIS A 247 21.25 13.40 -2.80
CA HIS A 247 21.31 13.59 -4.25
C HIS A 247 20.21 12.83 -5.04
N PHE A 248 19.04 12.65 -4.44
CA PHE A 248 17.90 12.05 -5.13
C PHE A 248 17.27 13.04 -6.12
N GLN A 249 16.86 12.52 -7.27
CA GLN A 249 16.29 13.30 -8.35
C GLN A 249 14.77 13.35 -8.22
N GLN A 250 14.23 14.54 -7.96
CA GLN A 250 12.78 14.76 -7.81
C GLN A 250 11.94 14.24 -9.00
N PRO A 251 12.36 14.37 -10.28
CA PRO A 251 11.62 13.77 -11.40
C PRO A 251 11.45 12.26 -11.28
N GLN A 252 12.51 11.55 -10.86
CA GLN A 252 12.49 10.10 -10.68
C GLN A 252 11.67 9.69 -9.44
N ILE A 253 11.70 10.48 -8.36
CA ILE A 253 10.84 10.26 -7.19
C ILE A 253 9.36 10.35 -7.59
N VAL A 254 8.98 11.41 -8.31
CA VAL A 254 7.58 11.60 -8.74
C VAL A 254 7.14 10.49 -9.71
N ASP A 255 8.00 10.11 -10.64
CA ASP A 255 7.74 9.01 -11.57
C ASP A 255 7.53 7.67 -10.84
N GLY A 256 8.45 7.30 -9.93
CA GLY A 256 8.33 6.08 -9.13
C GLY A 256 7.08 6.07 -8.24
N PHE A 257 6.74 7.22 -7.65
CA PHE A 257 5.52 7.40 -6.86
C PHE A 257 4.26 7.12 -7.68
N LEU A 258 4.13 7.71 -8.87
CA LEU A 258 2.95 7.53 -9.73
C LEU A 258 2.86 6.12 -10.31
N GLN A 259 4.00 5.53 -10.70
CA GLN A 259 4.06 4.14 -11.19
C GLN A 259 3.56 3.15 -10.15
N MET A 260 3.74 3.43 -8.85
CA MET A 260 3.33 2.54 -7.78
C MET A 260 1.95 2.88 -7.20
N LEU A 261 1.61 4.17 -7.04
CA LEU A 261 0.29 4.59 -6.54
C LEU A 261 -0.85 4.12 -7.45
N THR A 262 -0.64 4.19 -8.78
CA THR A 262 -1.63 3.82 -9.78
C THR A 262 -2.13 2.38 -9.61
N PRO A 263 -1.29 1.33 -9.64
CA PRO A 263 -1.75 -0.04 -9.46
C PRO A 263 -2.34 -0.33 -8.07
N PHE A 264 -1.89 0.35 -7.00
CA PHE A 264 -2.53 0.24 -5.68
C PHE A 264 -3.99 0.70 -5.73
N VAL A 265 -4.22 1.89 -6.30
CA VAL A 265 -5.57 2.46 -6.42
C VAL A 265 -6.43 1.66 -7.40
N ASP A 266 -5.87 1.28 -8.54
CA ASP A 266 -6.59 0.53 -9.56
C ASP A 266 -7.01 -0.86 -9.09
N GLN A 267 -6.24 -1.50 -8.21
CA GLN A 267 -6.62 -2.78 -7.60
C GLN A 267 -7.98 -2.67 -6.92
N TRP A 268 -8.18 -1.68 -6.07
CA TRP A 268 -9.44 -1.45 -5.36
C TRP A 268 -10.61 -1.18 -6.32
N VAL A 269 -10.38 -0.35 -7.33
CA VAL A 269 -11.41 0.04 -8.32
C VAL A 269 -11.79 -1.12 -9.24
N GLU A 270 -10.81 -1.90 -9.72
CA GLU A 270 -11.06 -3.05 -10.61
C GLU A 270 -11.80 -4.17 -9.87
N ILE A 271 -11.47 -4.43 -8.59
CA ILE A 271 -12.22 -5.38 -7.76
C ILE A 271 -13.68 -4.94 -7.63
N HIS A 272 -13.92 -3.67 -7.32
CA HIS A 272 -15.27 -3.12 -7.22
C HIS A 272 -16.04 -3.29 -8.53
N HIS A 273 -15.41 -2.95 -9.66
CA HIS A 273 -16.02 -3.09 -10.98
C HIS A 273 -16.38 -4.55 -11.29
N LEU A 274 -15.46 -5.49 -11.01
CA LEU A 274 -15.70 -6.93 -11.16
C LEU A 274 -16.90 -7.41 -10.34
N ILE A 275 -17.05 -6.90 -9.10
CA ILE A 275 -18.20 -7.20 -8.24
C ILE A 275 -19.50 -6.70 -8.88
N LEU A 276 -19.54 -5.46 -9.36
CA LEU A 276 -20.73 -4.91 -10.01
C LEU A 276 -21.13 -5.72 -11.24
N THR A 277 -20.17 -6.04 -12.12
CA THR A 277 -20.43 -6.88 -13.30
C THR A 277 -21.00 -8.25 -12.91
N ASN A 278 -20.44 -8.89 -11.88
CA ASN A 278 -20.94 -10.17 -11.40
C ASN A 278 -22.33 -10.08 -10.77
N ARG A 279 -22.68 -8.97 -10.12
CA ARG A 279 -24.04 -8.74 -9.61
C ARG A 279 -25.05 -8.63 -10.77
N PHE A 280 -24.72 -7.88 -11.81
CA PHE A 280 -25.60 -7.72 -12.98
C PHE A 280 -25.80 -9.02 -13.75
N ASN A 281 -24.77 -9.85 -13.89
CA ASN A 281 -24.87 -11.12 -14.64
C ASN A 281 -25.63 -12.24 -13.89
N ASN A 282 -25.89 -12.07 -12.59
CA ASN A 282 -26.61 -13.04 -11.75
C ASN A 282 -28.05 -12.58 -11.43
N GLN A 283 -28.53 -11.50 -12.07
CA GLN A 283 -29.93 -11.04 -12.06
C GLN A 283 -30.62 -11.46 -13.36
#